data_AF-A0A0F9QC42-F1
#
_entry.id   AF-A0A0F9QC42-F1
#
_cell.length_a   1.000
_cell.length_b   1.000
_cell.length_c   1.000
_cell.angle_alpha   90.00
_cell.angle_beta   90.00
_cell.angle_gamma   90.00
#
_symmetry.space_group_name_H-M   'P 1'
#
loop_
_entity.id
_entity.type
_entity.pdbx_description
1 polymer ?
#
loop_
_entity_poly.entity_id
_entity_poly.type
_entity_poly.pdbx_seq_one_letter_code
_entity_poly.pdbx_strand_id
1 'polypeptide(L)'
;METPAYIQALLSPNGKTKPQGRRIWSIDLETVWLPFFTATNTMGDTAIPHEALGAPLRLAYEADGEVKFSKTGRPVIKVVKEIADSTRLVRENFVAGLTAYANGVATESPE
;
A
#
# COMPACT_ATOMS: atom_id res chain seq x y z
N MET A 1 33.51 22.68 -6.91
CA MET A 1 33.22 21.60 -7.88
C MET A 1 31.77 21.76 -8.27
N GLU A 2 31.44 22.04 -9.53
CA GLU A 2 30.05 22.22 -9.93
C GLU A 2 29.35 20.87 -10.07
N THR A 3 28.22 20.71 -9.37
CA THR A 3 27.37 19.53 -9.49
C THR A 3 26.83 19.44 -10.93
N PRO A 4 27.01 18.32 -11.65
CA PRO A 4 26.46 18.14 -12.99
C PRO A 4 24.97 18.46 -13.07
N ALA A 5 24.54 19.12 -14.14
CA ALA A 5 23.17 19.63 -14.30
C ALA A 5 22.09 18.54 -14.16
N TYR A 6 22.37 17.30 -14.58
CA TYR A 6 21.43 16.19 -14.41
C TYR A 6 21.20 15.84 -12.94
N ILE A 7 22.22 15.95 -12.08
CA ILE A 7 22.08 15.74 -10.63
C ILE A 7 21.27 16.89 -10.02
N GLN A 8 21.53 18.13 -10.44
CA GLN A 8 20.74 19.28 -9.99
C GLN A 8 19.25 19.14 -10.35
N ALA A 9 18.95 18.56 -11.52
CA ALA A 9 17.58 18.27 -11.93
C ALA A 9 16.90 17.20 -11.06
N LEU A 10 17.64 16.19 -10.57
CA LEU A 10 17.11 15.18 -9.64
C LEU A 10 16.75 15.76 -8.27
N LEU A 11 17.43 16.83 -7.85
CA LEU A 11 17.22 17.50 -6.58
C LEU A 11 16.20 18.65 -6.65
N SER A 12 15.83 19.05 -7.86
CA SER A 12 14.87 20.12 -8.09
C SER A 12 13.43 19.62 -7.87
N PRO A 13 12.56 20.39 -7.20
CA PRO A 13 11.15 20.05 -7.07
C PRO A 13 10.50 19.87 -8.45
N ASN A 14 10.00 18.67 -8.74
CA ASN A 14 9.25 18.42 -9.96
C ASN A 14 7.79 18.85 -9.78
N GLY A 15 7.48 20.12 -10.09
CA GLY A 15 6.16 20.72 -9.91
C GLY A 15 5.05 20.21 -10.84
N LYS A 16 5.25 19.12 -11.59
CA LYS A 16 4.32 18.68 -12.65
C LYS A 16 3.29 17.62 -12.24
N THR A 17 3.38 17.04 -11.04
CA THR A 17 2.44 15.98 -10.64
C THR A 17 2.35 15.90 -9.12
N LYS A 18 1.12 15.93 -8.57
CA LYS A 18 0.89 15.41 -7.21
C LYS A 18 1.46 13.99 -7.17
N PRO A 19 2.35 13.65 -6.22
CA PRO A 19 2.81 12.28 -6.07
C PRO A 19 1.59 11.38 -5.95
N GLN A 20 1.40 10.49 -6.93
CA GLN A 20 0.38 9.44 -6.85
C GLN A 20 1.12 8.17 -6.50
N GLY A 21 1.13 7.83 -5.21
CA GLY A 21 1.66 6.57 -4.74
C GLY A 21 0.83 5.39 -5.27
N ARG A 22 1.37 4.18 -5.08
CA ARG A 22 0.59 2.97 -5.35
C ARG A 22 -0.67 3.00 -4.49
N ARG A 23 -1.85 2.83 -5.09
CA ARG A 23 -3.10 2.70 -4.34
C ARG A 23 -3.46 1.24 -4.09
N ILE A 24 -3.91 0.94 -2.88
CA ILE A 24 -4.50 -0.33 -2.49
C ILE A 24 -5.86 -0.03 -1.89
N TRP A 25 -6.90 -0.66 -2.45
CA TRP A 25 -8.29 -0.32 -2.11
C TRP A 25 -8.56 1.19 -2.25
N SER A 26 -8.06 1.78 -3.33
CA SER A 26 -8.14 3.22 -3.65
C SER A 26 -7.49 4.17 -2.62
N ILE A 27 -6.87 3.64 -1.57
CA ILE A 27 -6.13 4.39 -0.54
C ILE A 27 -4.65 4.34 -0.86
N ASP A 28 -3.95 5.44 -0.63
CA ASP A 28 -2.51 5.58 -0.92
C ASP A 28 -1.66 4.71 0.02
N LEU A 29 -0.75 3.93 -0.57
CA LEU A 29 0.14 3.04 0.17
C LEU A 29 1.13 3.83 1.04
N GLU A 30 1.81 4.80 0.46
CA GLU A 30 2.97 5.44 1.08
C GLU A 30 2.56 6.41 2.19
N THR A 31 1.46 7.14 1.98
CA THR A 31 1.03 8.22 2.88
C THR A 31 -0.04 7.79 3.89
N VAL A 32 -0.70 6.65 3.70
CA VAL A 32 -1.76 6.17 4.60
C VAL A 32 -1.46 4.77 5.13
N TRP A 33 -1.35 3.77 4.25
CA TRP A 33 -1.19 2.39 4.70
C TRP A 33 0.12 2.14 5.44
N LEU A 34 1.24 2.64 4.94
CA LEU A 34 2.54 2.45 5.57
C LEU A 34 2.62 3.10 6.94
N PRO A 35 2.23 4.38 7.15
CA PRO A 35 2.18 4.95 8.49
C PRO A 35 1.26 4.18 9.44
N PHE A 36 0.07 3.79 8.98
CA PHE A 36 -0.88 3.01 9.77
C PHE A 36 -0.30 1.66 10.21
N PHE A 37 0.25 0.89 9.29
CA PHE A 37 0.84 -0.42 9.60
C PHE A 37 2.13 -0.29 10.41
N THR A 38 2.94 0.75 10.18
CA THR A 38 4.14 1.00 10.99
C THR A 38 3.76 1.32 12.44
N ALA A 39 2.74 2.15 12.65
CA ALA A 39 2.26 2.50 13.99
C ALA A 39 1.70 1.28 14.71
N THR A 40 0.78 0.54 14.08
CA THR A 40 0.16 -0.66 14.69
C THR A 40 1.19 -1.77 14.95
N ASN A 41 2.20 -1.93 14.09
CA ASN A 41 3.26 -2.90 14.30
C ASN A 41 4.18 -2.50 15.46
N THR A 42 4.43 -1.20 15.64
CA THR A 42 5.19 -0.66 16.77
C THR A 42 4.44 -0.85 18.10
N MET A 43 3.12 -0.74 18.08
CA MET A 43 2.26 -0.96 19.25
C MET A 43 2.08 -2.45 19.60
N GLY A 44 2.44 -3.36 18.70
CA GLY A 44 2.25 -4.80 18.86
C GLY A 44 0.87 -5.32 18.42
N ASP A 45 0.05 -4.47 17.80
CA ASP A 45 -1.28 -4.83 17.30
C ASP A 45 -1.22 -5.60 15.96
N THR A 46 -0.14 -5.41 15.21
CA THR A 46 0.18 -6.20 14.02
C THR A 46 1.58 -6.81 14.13
N ALA A 47 1.84 -7.84 13.33
CA ALA A 47 3.12 -8.54 13.26
C ALA A 47 3.61 -8.61 11.81
N ILE A 48 3.62 -7.46 11.13
CA ILE A 48 4.12 -7.32 9.76
C ILE A 48 5.65 -7.29 9.81
N PRO A 49 6.34 -8.13 9.01
CA PRO A 49 7.79 -8.14 8.98
C PRO A 49 8.40 -6.78 8.63
N HIS A 50 9.50 -6.40 9.29
CA HIS A 50 10.13 -5.10 9.09
C HIS A 50 10.60 -4.89 7.64
N GLU A 51 11.04 -5.96 6.96
CA GLU A 51 11.40 -5.90 5.54
C GLU A 51 10.20 -5.65 4.63
N ALA A 52 9.00 -6.07 5.03
CA ALA A 52 7.78 -5.79 4.28
C ALA A 52 7.40 -4.31 4.42
N LEU A 53 7.51 -3.74 5.62
CA LEU A 53 7.28 -2.32 5.88
C LEU A 53 8.33 -1.42 5.20
N GLY A 54 9.61 -1.81 5.24
CA GLY A 54 10.71 -1.06 4.64
C GLY A 54 10.82 -1.18 3.12
N ALA A 55 10.36 -2.30 2.54
CA ALA A 55 10.35 -2.53 1.09
C ALA A 55 8.97 -3.06 0.62
N PRO A 56 7.94 -2.19 0.62
CA PRO A 56 6.55 -2.58 0.42
C PRO A 56 6.17 -2.84 -1.04
N LEU A 57 7.00 -2.36 -1.98
CA LEU A 57 6.89 -2.61 -3.41
C LEU A 57 8.06 -3.48 -3.86
N ARG A 58 7.76 -4.61 -4.50
CA ARG A 58 8.77 -5.58 -4.96
C ARG A 58 8.48 -6.06 -6.37
N LEU A 59 9.49 -6.63 -7.02
CA LEU A 59 9.29 -7.30 -8.30
C LEU A 59 8.32 -8.48 -8.12
N ALA A 60 7.43 -8.64 -9.09
CA ALA A 60 6.67 -9.85 -9.26
C ALA A 60 7.55 -10.91 -9.91
N TYR A 61 7.36 -12.15 -9.50
CA TYR A 61 8.07 -13.31 -10.01
C TYR A 61 7.06 -14.32 -10.54
N GLU A 62 7.46 -15.07 -11.57
CA GLU A 62 6.72 -16.23 -12.05
C GLU A 62 7.00 -17.45 -11.16
N ALA A 63 6.33 -18.57 -11.42
CA ALA A 63 6.45 -19.78 -10.59
C ALA A 63 7.83 -20.43 -10.64
N ASP A 64 8.59 -20.19 -11.71
CA ASP A 64 9.98 -20.62 -11.91
C ASP A 64 11.00 -19.70 -11.23
N GLY A 65 10.55 -18.58 -10.62
CA GLY A 65 11.40 -17.61 -9.95
C GLY A 65 11.99 -16.53 -10.86
N GLU A 66 11.65 -16.49 -12.16
CA GLU A 66 12.04 -15.39 -13.04
C GLU A 66 11.23 -14.12 -12.76
N VAL A 67 11.84 -12.95 -13.01
CA VAL A 67 11.15 -11.66 -12.88
C VAL A 67 10.04 -11.58 -13.93
N LYS A 68 8.84 -11.24 -13.49
CA LYS A 68 7.68 -11.07 -14.37
C LYS A 68 7.77 -9.76 -15.15
N PHE A 69 7.61 -9.83 -16.46
CA PHE A 69 7.54 -8.66 -17.35
C PHE A 69 6.13 -8.46 -17.92
N SER A 70 5.76 -7.20 -18.15
CA SER A 70 4.54 -6.84 -18.88
C SER A 70 4.67 -7.23 -20.36
N LYS A 71 3.54 -7.20 -21.09
CA LYS A 71 3.53 -7.35 -22.56
C LYS A 71 4.42 -6.34 -23.30
N THR A 72 4.74 -5.22 -22.66
CA THR A 72 5.62 -4.16 -23.19
C THR A 72 7.07 -4.27 -22.70
N GLY A 73 7.44 -5.39 -22.07
CA GLY A 73 8.81 -5.66 -21.61
C GLY A 73 9.23 -4.88 -20.36
N ARG A 74 8.28 -4.34 -19.57
CA ARG A 74 8.60 -3.63 -18.31
C ARG A 74 8.46 -4.57 -17.11
N PRO A 75 9.40 -4.56 -16.15
CA PRO A 75 9.27 -5.34 -14.92
C PRO A 75 7.97 -5.00 -14.19
N VAL A 76 7.26 -6.02 -13.72
CA VAL A 76 6.02 -5.84 -12.96
C VAL A 76 6.36 -5.65 -11.49
N ILE A 77 5.93 -4.52 -10.93
CA ILE A 77 6.06 -4.21 -9.50
C ILE A 77 4.72 -4.49 -8.81
N LYS A 78 4.76 -5.27 -7.73
CA LYS A 78 3.62 -5.60 -6.88
C LYS A 78 3.83 -5.15 -5.44
N VAL A 79 2.73 -4.98 -4.71
CA VAL A 79 2.77 -4.83 -3.26
C VAL A 79 3.19 -6.17 -2.65
N VAL A 80 4.01 -6.12 -1.61
CA VAL A 80 4.42 -7.31 -0.87
C VAL A 80 3.20 -7.98 -0.21
N LYS A 81 3.24 -9.31 -0.12
CA LYS A 81 2.08 -10.13 0.26
C LYS A 81 1.54 -9.75 1.65
N GLU A 82 2.42 -9.53 2.60
CA GLU A 82 2.07 -9.26 4.01
C GLU A 82 1.25 -7.98 4.14
N ILE A 83 1.63 -6.92 3.39
CA ILE A 83 0.86 -5.66 3.35
C ILE A 83 -0.45 -5.87 2.60
N ALA A 84 -0.43 -6.57 1.46
CA ALA A 84 -1.63 -6.81 0.67
C ALA A 84 -2.70 -7.60 1.46
N ASP A 85 -2.28 -8.63 2.19
CA ASP A 85 -3.13 -9.46 3.04
C ASP A 85 -3.64 -8.66 4.26
N SER A 86 -2.78 -7.86 4.89
CA SER A 86 -3.18 -7.00 6.02
C SER A 86 -4.22 -5.95 5.59
N THR A 87 -4.02 -5.30 4.44
CA THR A 87 -5.02 -4.38 3.88
C THR A 87 -6.33 -5.08 3.55
N ARG A 88 -6.26 -6.32 3.05
CA ARG A 88 -7.45 -7.12 2.77
C ARG A 88 -8.23 -7.41 4.07
N LEU A 89 -7.54 -7.82 5.13
CA LEU A 89 -8.16 -8.07 6.44
C LEU A 89 -8.84 -6.81 7.00
N VAL A 90 -8.17 -5.65 6.94
CA VAL A 90 -8.75 -4.36 7.37
C VAL A 90 -10.04 -4.06 6.60
N ARG A 91 -10.03 -4.25 5.27
CA ARG A 91 -11.22 -4.04 4.43
C ARG A 91 -12.36 -4.99 4.81
N GLU A 92 -12.07 -6.27 5.02
CA GLU A 92 -13.07 -7.27 5.40
C GLU A 92 -13.72 -6.91 6.75
N ASN A 93 -12.91 -6.55 7.75
CA ASN A 93 -13.40 -6.12 9.06
C ASN A 93 -14.21 -4.81 8.99
N PHE A 94 -13.79 -3.85 8.17
CA PHE A 94 -14.54 -2.61 7.97
C PHE A 94 -15.94 -2.85 7.39
N VAL A 95 -16.03 -3.70 6.35
CA VAL A 95 -17.32 -4.06 5.75
C VAL A 95 -18.21 -4.80 6.76
N ALA A 96 -17.65 -5.75 7.51
CA ALA A 96 -18.39 -6.45 8.55
C ALA A 96 -18.94 -5.50 9.62
N GLY A 97 -18.15 -4.52 10.04
CA GLY A 97 -18.57 -3.47 10.97
C GLY A 97 -19.72 -2.61 10.44
N LEU A 98 -19.65 -2.19 9.17
CA LEU A 98 -20.74 -1.44 8.53
C LEU A 98 -22.04 -2.25 8.45
N THR A 99 -21.96 -3.53 8.09
CA THR A 99 -23.13 -4.41 8.04
C THR A 99 -23.74 -4.62 9.43
N ALA A 100 -22.91 -4.86 10.44
CA ALA A 100 -23.38 -5.01 11.82
C ALA A 100 -24.06 -3.74 12.33
N TYR A 101 -23.47 -2.56 12.06
CA TYR A 101 -24.05 -1.28 12.41
C TYR A 101 -25.40 -1.03 11.72
N ALA A 102 -25.48 -1.28 10.41
CA ALA A 102 -26.72 -1.11 9.65
C ALA A 102 -27.84 -2.02 10.17
N ASN A 103 -27.53 -3.27 10.52
CA ASN A 103 -28.49 -4.18 11.13
C ASN A 103 -28.95 -3.69 12.51
N GLY A 104 -28.03 -3.17 13.33
CA GLY A 104 -28.36 -2.58 14.63
C GLY A 104 -29.35 -1.41 14.52
N VAL A 105 -29.08 -0.47 13.61
CA VAL A 105 -29.99 0.66 13.33
C VAL A 105 -31.37 0.16 12.86
N ALA A 106 -31.41 -0.83 11.97
CA ALA A 106 -32.68 -1.40 11.50
C ALA A 106 -33.48 -2.06 12.64
N THR A 107 -32.82 -2.68 13.63
CA THR A 107 -33.50 -3.25 14.80
C THR A 107 -33.94 -2.22 15.83
N GLU A 108 -33.19 -1.12 16.00
CA GLU A 108 -33.47 -0.07 17.00
C GLU A 108 -34.46 1.00 16.49
N SER A 109 -34.55 1.18 15.16
CA SER A 109 -35.53 2.04 14.50
C SER A 109 -36.36 1.24 13.48
N PRO A 110 -37.16 0.26 13.94
CA PRO A 110 -38.14 -0.38 13.07
C PRO A 110 -39.21 0.66 12.73
N GLU A 111 -39.45 0.90 11.44
CA GLU A 111 -40.71 1.51 11.02
C GLU A 111 -41.90 0.62 11.41
#